data_AF-A0A920IT97-F1
#
_entry.id   AF-A0A920IT97-F1
#
_cell.length_a   1.000
_cell.length_b   1.000
_cell.length_c   1.000
_cell.angle_alpha   90.00
_cell.angle_beta   90.00
_cell.angle_gamma   90.00
#
_symmetry.space_group_name_H-M   'P 1'
#
loop_
_entity.id
_entity.type
_entity.pdbx_description
1 polymer ?
#
loop_
_entity_poly.entity_id
_entity_poly.type
_entity_poly.pdbx_seq_one_letter_code
_entity_poly.pdbx_strand_id
1 'polypeptide(L)'
;MQEEAKLIETVLASSDFSIMPSFEFIRPVEGQITSKYGKQRYINGQKRSVHLALDLDGEVGDKIIAPMKGKVVLVKDLFYTGNTVILDHGEICFHLYAHMNEAIVSEGDFIIPGSIIGYVGSTEGLQVPLALDSVFRKYKN
;
A
#
# COMPACT_ATOMS: atom_id res chain seq x y z
N MET A 1 2.70 17.37 4.74
CA MET A 1 3.74 16.65 3.96
C MET A 1 4.69 15.89 4.86
N GLN A 2 5.49 16.56 5.71
CA GLN A 2 6.48 15.87 6.55
C GLN A 2 5.84 14.95 7.61
N GLU A 3 4.68 15.33 8.15
CA GLU A 3 4.00 14.55 9.19
C GLU A 3 3.45 13.22 8.68
N GLU A 4 2.82 13.22 7.50
CA GLU A 4 2.31 12.00 6.86
C GLU A 4 3.42 11.03 6.52
N ALA A 5 4.51 11.52 5.90
CA ALA A 5 5.67 10.72 5.58
C ALA A 5 6.30 10.11 6.85
N LYS A 6 6.43 10.91 7.92
CA LYS A 6 6.97 10.45 9.21
C LYS A 6 6.06 9.41 9.87
N LEU A 7 4.75 9.56 9.77
CA LEU A 7 3.79 8.58 10.27
C LEU A 7 3.97 7.24 9.55
N ILE A 8 3.96 7.26 8.21
CA ILE A 8 4.14 6.05 7.40
C ILE A 8 5.50 5.40 7.70
N GLU A 9 6.58 6.18 7.76
CA GLU A 9 7.92 5.68 8.13
C GLU A 9 7.92 4.99 9.51
N THR A 10 7.23 5.59 10.49
CA THR A 10 7.12 5.02 11.84
C THR A 10 6.37 3.69 11.83
N VAL A 11 5.28 3.59 11.05
CA VAL A 11 4.51 2.34 10.90
C VAL A 11 5.36 1.26 10.24
N LEU A 12 6.02 1.58 9.13
CA LEU A 12 6.85 0.63 8.38
C LEU A 12 8.10 0.19 9.15
N ALA A 13 8.56 0.97 10.13
CA ALA A 13 9.68 0.60 11.00
C ALA A 13 9.32 -0.48 12.06
N SER A 14 8.05 -0.80 12.26
CA SER A 14 7.56 -1.72 13.28
C SER A 14 6.81 -2.91 12.68
N SER A 15 7.52 -3.81 12.01
CA SER A 15 6.94 -5.06 11.48
C SER A 15 6.89 -6.18 12.53
N ASP A 16 5.85 -6.99 12.48
CA ASP A 16 5.66 -8.18 13.31
C ASP A 16 6.44 -9.38 12.76
N PHE A 17 7.58 -9.70 13.39
CA PHE A 17 8.40 -10.85 13.03
C PHE A 17 7.83 -12.21 13.46
N SER A 18 6.68 -12.24 14.13
CA SER A 18 5.98 -13.49 14.43
C SER A 18 5.10 -13.99 13.27
N ILE A 19 4.77 -13.11 12.32
CA ILE A 19 4.00 -13.45 11.13
C ILE A 19 4.97 -13.88 10.03
N MET A 20 4.85 -15.13 9.59
CA MET A 20 5.61 -15.63 8.44
C MET A 20 4.83 -15.36 7.15
N PRO A 21 5.35 -14.53 6.23
CA PRO A 21 4.66 -14.22 4.97
C PRO A 21 4.60 -15.45 4.06
N SER A 22 3.49 -15.57 3.32
CA SER A 22 3.36 -16.51 2.19
C SER A 22 3.34 -15.72 0.89
N PHE A 23 4.21 -16.04 -0.06
CA PHE A 23 4.32 -15.32 -1.33
C PHE A 23 3.35 -15.82 -2.41
N GLU A 24 2.27 -16.49 -2.00
CA GLU A 24 1.12 -16.82 -2.84
C GLU A 24 0.11 -15.67 -2.79
N PHE A 25 0.35 -14.65 -3.60
CA PHE A 25 -0.48 -13.45 -3.62
C PHE A 25 -1.79 -13.68 -4.37
N ILE A 26 -2.89 -13.24 -3.77
CA ILE A 26 -4.12 -12.97 -4.53
C ILE A 26 -4.15 -11.52 -4.98
N ARG A 27 -4.77 -11.28 -6.14
CA ARG A 27 -4.90 -9.94 -6.68
C ARG A 27 -5.88 -9.13 -5.80
N PRO A 28 -5.53 -7.92 -5.34
CA PRO A 28 -6.39 -7.16 -4.43
C PRO A 28 -7.64 -6.58 -5.11
N VAL A 29 -7.58 -6.33 -6.43
CA VAL A 29 -8.68 -5.86 -7.29
C VAL A 29 -8.50 -6.47 -8.68
N GLU A 30 -9.57 -6.89 -9.35
CA GLU A 30 -9.51 -7.57 -10.66
C GLU A 30 -9.07 -6.67 -11.83
N GLY A 31 -9.20 -5.34 -11.69
CA GLY A 31 -8.93 -4.39 -12.77
C GLY A 31 -7.48 -4.37 -13.26
N GLN A 32 -7.26 -3.76 -14.43
CA GLN A 32 -5.98 -3.79 -15.14
C GLN A 32 -4.92 -2.89 -14.48
N ILE A 33 -3.65 -3.13 -14.77
CA ILE A 33 -2.57 -2.23 -14.35
C ILE A 33 -2.59 -0.98 -15.24
N THR A 34 -2.90 0.18 -14.67
CA THR A 34 -2.92 1.47 -15.40
C THR A 34 -1.57 2.19 -15.33
N SER A 35 -0.82 1.96 -14.25
CA SER A 35 0.53 2.50 -14.05
C SER A 35 1.42 1.49 -13.36
N LYS A 36 2.59 1.23 -13.96
CA LYS A 36 3.59 0.32 -13.40
C LYS A 36 4.44 1.03 -12.35
N TYR A 37 4.98 0.24 -11.43
CA TYR A 37 6.07 0.64 -10.57
C TYR A 37 7.26 1.16 -11.39
N GLY A 38 7.96 2.17 -10.87
CA GLY A 38 9.12 2.77 -11.51
C GLY A 38 8.80 3.77 -12.63
N LYS A 39 7.52 4.06 -12.90
CA LYS A 39 7.14 4.98 -13.98
C LYS A 39 7.55 6.42 -13.62
N GLN A 40 8.41 7.01 -14.45
CA GLN A 40 8.79 8.41 -14.32
C GLN A 40 7.58 9.32 -14.61
N ARG A 41 7.23 10.20 -13.66
CA ARG A 41 6.18 11.20 -13.84
C ARG A 41 6.76 12.51 -14.41
N TYR A 42 5.97 13.17 -15.25
CA TYR A 42 6.28 14.50 -15.80
C TYR A 42 5.06 15.41 -15.58
N ILE A 43 5.29 16.62 -15.07
CA ILE A 43 4.26 17.67 -14.94
C ILE A 43 4.81 18.92 -15.60
N ASN A 44 4.09 19.47 -16.59
CA ASN A 44 4.51 20.64 -17.38
C ASN A 44 5.93 20.49 -17.96
N GLY A 45 6.27 19.29 -18.45
CA GLY A 45 7.60 18.97 -19.01
C GLY A 45 8.71 18.76 -17.97
N GLN A 46 8.44 18.98 -16.68
CA GLN A 46 9.43 18.79 -15.62
C GLN A 46 9.32 17.40 -14.99
N LYS A 47 10.47 16.75 -14.78
CA LYS A 47 10.55 15.47 -14.06
C LYS A 47 10.03 15.64 -12.63
N ARG A 48 9.16 14.71 -12.22
CA ARG A 48 8.66 14.57 -10.86
C ARG A 48 9.17 13.29 -10.21
N SER A 49 8.70 13.00 -9.01
CA SER A 49 8.99 11.73 -8.34
C SER A 49 8.60 10.54 -9.23
N VAL A 50 9.38 9.48 -9.10
CA VAL A 50 9.08 8.18 -9.71
C VAL A 50 7.85 7.60 -9.01
N HIS A 51 7.02 6.91 -9.78
CA HIS A 51 5.88 6.19 -9.24
C HIS A 51 6.36 4.93 -8.52
N LEU A 52 6.32 4.92 -7.19
CA LEU A 52 6.81 3.82 -6.37
C LEU A 52 5.68 2.85 -5.96
N ALA A 53 4.64 2.78 -6.78
CA ALA A 53 3.51 1.90 -6.56
C ALA A 53 3.01 1.30 -7.88
N LEU A 54 2.13 0.32 -7.76
CA LEU A 54 1.33 -0.20 -8.86
C LEU A 54 -0.06 0.43 -8.79
N ASP A 55 -0.51 1.08 -9.87
CA ASP A 55 -1.89 1.56 -9.97
C ASP A 55 -2.74 0.50 -10.65
N LEU A 56 -3.85 0.16 -10.01
CA LEU A 56 -4.86 -0.77 -10.50
C LEU A 56 -6.14 -0.01 -10.86
N ASP A 57 -6.72 -0.37 -12.00
CA ASP A 57 -8.05 0.07 -12.39
C ASP A 57 -9.12 -0.55 -11.48
N GLY A 58 -10.23 0.13 -11.32
CA GLY A 58 -11.37 -0.32 -10.53
C GLY A 58 -12.49 0.72 -10.54
N GLU A 59 -13.73 0.26 -10.47
CA GLU A 59 -14.88 1.14 -10.32
C GLU A 59 -15.01 1.57 -8.85
N VAL A 60 -15.47 2.79 -8.62
CA VAL A 60 -15.73 3.27 -7.24
C VAL A 60 -16.72 2.34 -6.56
N GLY A 61 -16.35 1.80 -5.41
CA GLY A 61 -17.14 0.79 -4.69
C GLY A 61 -16.73 -0.66 -4.94
N ASP A 62 -15.80 -0.92 -5.87
CA ASP A 62 -15.24 -2.26 -6.04
C ASP A 62 -14.55 -2.73 -4.76
N LYS A 63 -14.69 -4.02 -4.46
CA LYS A 63 -14.08 -4.62 -3.26
C LYS A 63 -12.56 -4.66 -3.41
N ILE A 64 -11.87 -4.21 -2.36
CA ILE A 64 -10.44 -4.41 -2.19
C ILE A 64 -10.26 -5.57 -1.21
N ILE A 65 -9.54 -6.60 -1.62
CA ILE A 65 -9.24 -7.77 -0.78
C ILE A 65 -7.77 -7.83 -0.37
N ALA A 66 -7.52 -8.41 0.79
CA ALA A 66 -6.18 -8.64 1.30
C ALA A 66 -5.43 -9.70 0.48
N PRO A 67 -4.23 -9.39 -0.04
CA PRO A 67 -3.46 -10.28 -0.90
C PRO A 67 -2.85 -11.45 -0.14
N MET A 68 -2.63 -11.25 1.17
CA MET A 68 -1.94 -12.17 2.08
C MET A 68 -2.50 -11.99 3.49
N LYS A 69 -2.29 -12.99 4.36
CA LYS A 69 -2.58 -12.87 5.80
C LYS A 69 -1.69 -11.78 6.41
N GLY A 70 -2.18 -11.08 7.40
CA GLY A 70 -1.41 -10.03 8.06
C GLY A 70 -2.18 -9.33 9.16
N LYS A 71 -1.65 -8.20 9.60
CA LYS A 71 -2.26 -7.32 10.58
C LYS A 71 -2.45 -5.93 9.99
N VAL A 72 -3.59 -5.32 10.27
CA VAL A 72 -3.84 -3.92 9.92
C VAL A 72 -3.06 -3.04 10.89
N VAL A 73 -2.12 -2.25 10.37
CA VAL A 73 -1.21 -1.41 11.18
C VAL A 73 -1.45 0.09 11.00
N LEU A 74 -2.26 0.49 10.02
CA LEU A 74 -2.74 1.86 9.87
C LEU A 74 -4.09 1.87 9.17
N VAL A 75 -5.04 2.65 9.69
CA VAL A 75 -6.28 3.02 8.99
C VAL A 75 -6.52 4.51 9.21
N LYS A 76 -6.32 5.33 8.17
CA LYS A 76 -6.38 6.79 8.35
C LYS A 76 -6.71 7.53 7.06
N ASP A 77 -7.49 8.60 7.18
CA ASP A 77 -7.63 9.60 6.13
C ASP A 77 -6.44 10.58 6.19
N LEU A 78 -5.64 10.55 5.13
CA LEU A 78 -4.37 11.27 5.00
C LEU A 78 -4.45 12.30 3.87
N PHE A 79 -3.62 13.33 3.94
CA PHE A 79 -3.74 14.47 3.02
C PHE A 79 -3.39 14.10 1.57
N TYR A 80 -2.35 13.28 1.34
CA TYR A 80 -1.96 12.89 -0.03
C TYR A 80 -2.54 11.56 -0.47
N THR A 81 -2.63 10.59 0.45
CA THR A 81 -3.11 9.24 0.13
C THR A 81 -4.58 9.03 0.41
N GLY A 82 -5.31 10.03 0.93
CA GLY A 82 -6.73 9.91 1.29
C GLY A 82 -6.96 8.80 2.32
N ASN A 83 -8.11 8.12 2.24
CA ASN A 83 -8.36 6.92 3.04
C ASN A 83 -7.31 5.86 2.72
N THR A 84 -6.50 5.56 3.73
CA THR A 84 -5.29 4.76 3.63
C THR A 84 -5.36 3.59 4.60
N VAL A 85 -5.05 2.40 4.10
CA VAL A 85 -4.86 1.18 4.91
C VAL A 85 -3.44 0.66 4.71
N ILE A 86 -2.76 0.31 5.79
CA ILE A 86 -1.47 -0.42 5.72
C ILE A 86 -1.65 -1.78 6.39
N LEU A 87 -1.25 -2.82 5.66
CA LEU A 87 -1.17 -4.20 6.13
C LEU A 87 0.29 -4.56 6.36
N ASP A 88 0.58 -5.12 7.52
CA ASP A 88 1.85 -5.78 7.85
C ASP A 88 1.67 -7.29 7.72
N HIS A 89 2.42 -7.90 6.82
CA HIS A 89 2.42 -9.34 6.59
C HIS A 89 3.58 -10.05 7.31
N GLY A 90 4.33 -9.30 8.12
CA GLY A 90 5.51 -9.74 8.83
C GLY A 90 6.79 -9.65 8.03
N GLU A 91 7.92 -9.73 8.74
CA GLU A 91 9.27 -9.67 8.18
C GLU A 91 9.51 -8.48 7.23
N ILE A 92 9.01 -7.29 7.59
CA ILE A 92 9.14 -6.04 6.82
C ILE A 92 8.36 -6.09 5.48
N CYS A 93 7.42 -7.03 5.34
CA CYS A 93 6.53 -7.13 4.19
C CYS A 93 5.25 -6.34 4.44
N PHE A 94 5.05 -5.24 3.71
CA PHE A 94 3.86 -4.39 3.86
C PHE A 94 3.13 -4.18 2.53
N HIS A 95 1.81 -4.04 2.61
CA HIS A 95 0.99 -3.46 1.53
C HIS A 95 0.29 -2.21 2.06
N LEU A 96 0.46 -1.10 1.35
CA LEU A 96 -0.31 0.12 1.53
C LEU A 96 -1.42 0.15 0.47
N TYR A 97 -2.57 0.67 0.84
CA TYR A 97 -3.69 0.95 -0.05
C TYR A 97 -4.04 2.42 0.15
N ALA A 98 -3.91 3.21 -0.90
CA ALA A 98 -4.26 4.63 -0.90
C ALA A 98 -5.51 4.87 -1.74
N HIS A 99 -6.09 6.05 -1.62
CA HIS A 99 -7.18 6.54 -2.47
C HIS A 99 -8.42 5.63 -2.40
N MET A 100 -8.64 4.99 -1.24
CA MET A 100 -9.81 4.17 -1.01
C MET A 100 -11.06 5.05 -0.86
N ASN A 101 -12.23 4.53 -1.24
CA ASN A 101 -13.49 5.19 -0.89
C ASN A 101 -13.76 5.05 0.61
N GLU A 102 -13.58 3.84 1.14
CA GLU A 102 -13.86 3.47 2.52
C GLU A 102 -12.99 2.29 2.93
N ALA A 103 -12.52 2.28 4.18
CA ALA A 103 -11.91 1.13 4.83
C ALA A 103 -12.94 0.49 5.78
N ILE A 104 -13.06 -0.84 5.76
CA ILE A 104 -14.00 -1.58 6.62
C ILE A 104 -13.31 -2.38 7.73
N VAL A 105 -11.98 -2.22 7.85
CA VAL A 105 -11.14 -2.83 8.88
C VAL A 105 -10.65 -1.78 9.86
N SER A 106 -10.22 -2.22 11.04
CA SER A 106 -9.67 -1.39 12.12
C SER A 106 -8.20 -1.73 12.37
N GLU A 107 -7.43 -0.75 12.86
CA GLU A 107 -6.06 -0.99 13.33
C GLU A 107 -6.04 -2.09 14.41
N GLY A 108 -5.13 -3.06 14.24
CA GLY A 108 -5.03 -4.22 15.11
C GLY A 108 -5.74 -5.48 14.57
N ASP A 109 -6.62 -5.35 13.58
CA ASP A 109 -7.30 -6.49 12.98
C ASP A 109 -6.32 -7.45 12.32
N PHE A 110 -6.53 -8.75 12.55
CA PHE A 110 -5.88 -9.80 11.79
C PHE A 110 -6.74 -10.18 10.60
N ILE A 111 -6.12 -10.18 9.43
CA ILE A 111 -6.75 -10.47 8.15
C ILE A 111 -6.17 -11.75 7.55
N ILE A 112 -7.00 -12.46 6.79
CA ILE A 112 -6.59 -13.64 6.01
C ILE A 112 -6.64 -13.28 4.52
N PRO A 113 -5.95 -14.03 3.63
CA PRO A 113 -6.06 -13.79 2.20
C PRO A 113 -7.53 -13.83 1.77
N GLY A 114 -7.96 -12.82 1.01
CA GLY A 114 -9.33 -12.71 0.51
C GLY A 114 -10.29 -11.94 1.43
N SER A 115 -9.86 -11.59 2.65
CA SER A 115 -10.62 -10.67 3.50
C SER A 115 -10.84 -9.34 2.78
N ILE A 116 -12.08 -8.86 2.74
CA ILE A 116 -12.38 -7.53 2.23
C ILE A 116 -11.85 -6.51 3.23
N ILE A 117 -11.02 -5.57 2.77
CA ILE A 117 -10.41 -4.52 3.60
C ILE A 117 -11.04 -3.14 3.37
N GLY A 118 -11.76 -2.98 2.26
CA GLY A 118 -12.46 -1.75 1.93
C GLY A 118 -12.89 -1.71 0.47
N TYR A 119 -13.09 -0.49 -0.04
CA TYR A 119 -13.63 -0.25 -1.36
C TYR A 119 -12.80 0.76 -2.16
N VAL A 120 -12.71 0.55 -3.48
CA VAL A 120 -12.00 1.44 -4.42
C VAL A 120 -12.63 2.83 -4.42
N GLY A 121 -11.78 3.87 -4.41
CA GLY A 121 -12.17 5.28 -4.46
C GLY A 121 -12.03 5.94 -5.82
N SER A 122 -12.36 7.23 -5.88
CA SER A 122 -12.43 8.01 -7.12
C SER A 122 -11.19 8.88 -7.38
N THR A 123 -10.25 8.97 -6.44
CA THR A 123 -9.01 9.73 -6.62
C THR A 123 -7.99 8.85 -7.33
N GLU A 124 -7.28 9.42 -8.30
CA GLU A 124 -6.41 8.68 -9.23
C GLU A 124 -5.38 7.80 -8.47
N GLY A 125 -5.62 6.48 -8.48
CA GLY A 125 -4.64 5.40 -8.26
C GLY A 125 -4.68 4.75 -6.87
N LEU A 126 -5.17 3.51 -6.77
CA LEU A 126 -4.88 2.63 -5.65
C LEU A 126 -3.39 2.27 -5.67
N GLN A 127 -2.60 2.86 -4.78
CA GLN A 127 -1.15 2.60 -4.74
C GLN A 127 -0.87 1.37 -3.90
N VAL A 128 -0.58 0.23 -4.55
CA VAL A 128 -0.09 -0.98 -3.86
C VAL A 128 1.44 -0.99 -3.93
N PRO A 129 2.17 -0.90 -2.80
CA PRO A 129 3.59 -1.19 -2.79
C PRO A 129 3.76 -2.71 -2.91
N LEU A 130 4.38 -3.15 -3.99
CA LEU A 130 5.04 -4.45 -4.00
C LEU A 130 6.32 -4.30 -3.17
N ALA A 131 6.50 -5.23 -2.21
CA ALA A 131 7.71 -5.49 -1.40
C ALA A 131 8.91 -4.55 -1.67
N LEU A 132 9.21 -3.71 -0.69
CA LEU A 132 10.43 -2.91 -0.67
C LEU A 132 11.58 -3.81 -0.20
N ASP A 133 12.22 -4.54 -1.13
CA ASP A 133 13.60 -4.92 -0.92
C ASP A 133 14.50 -3.90 -1.63
N SER A 134 14.74 -2.79 -0.93
CA SER A 134 15.83 -1.86 -1.24
C SER A 134 16.68 -1.73 0.01
N VAL A 135 17.52 -2.74 0.25
CA VAL A 135 18.67 -2.61 1.17
C VAL A 135 19.57 -1.49 0.63
N PHE A 136 19.42 -0.27 1.16
CA PHE A 136 20.46 0.76 1.02
C PHE A 136 21.58 0.43 2.01
N ARG A 137 22.46 -0.49 1.62
CA ARG A 137 23.73 -0.68 2.32
C ARG A 137 24.61 0.52 2.01
N LYS A 138 24.77 1.42 2.98
CA LYS A 138 25.84 2.42 2.98
C LYS A 138 27.16 1.63 3.02
N TYR A 139 27.85 1.52 1.88
CA TYR A 139 29.27 1.15 1.92
C TYR A 139 30.01 2.31 2.60
N LYS A 140 30.52 2.06 3.81
CA LYS A 140 31.63 2.85 4.35
C LYS A 140 32.89 2.44 3.58
N ASN A 141 33.25 3.30 2.63
CA ASN A 141 34.58 3.79 2.24
C ASN A 141 34.62 4.00 0.73
#